data_AF-A0A674BB59-F1
#
_entry.id   AF-A0A674BB59-F1
#
_cell.length_a   1.000
_cell.length_b   1.000
_cell.length_c   1.000
_cell.angle_alpha   90.00
_cell.angle_beta   90.00
_cell.angle_gamma   90.00
#
_symmetry.space_group_name_H-M   'P 1'
#
loop_
_entity.id
_entity.type
_entity.pdbx_description
1 polymer ?
#
loop_
_entity_poly.entity_id
_entity_poly.type
_entity_poly.pdbx_seq_one_letter_code
_entity_poly.pdbx_strand_id
1 'polypeptide(L)'
;QLEEEKDEDSFDMDVATTLPMFRNRTFSVWRRFSDFLGLYEKLSVKHSLNGCIIPPPPEKSVVGMTKVKVGKEDSSSADFVERRRAALERYLQRVVCHPSLLQDPDVREFLERDELPRAVGTHALSGAGFLKMINRASDAVSKMTIKISDSDAWFDNKLQEVESEELQLRKLHAVVDSLVNHRKELCGNTAVFAKSMAMLGNSEDNTALSRALSQLAEVEDKMETLHQEQAASDFFILAELLADYIRLLGAVRGCFEQRMKTWQRWQEAQSTLQKKREVEAKLLWANKPDKLQQAKEEITEWEGKVTQYERDFDRISVTVRKEFLRFEKEKSKDFKSQIVKYLESLLQSQQRLVKFWEAFLPEAKAIA
;
A
#
# COMPACT_ATOMS: atom_id res chain seq x y z
N GLN A 1 15.40 -3.38 9.03
CA GLN A 1 15.68 -2.01 8.56
C GLN A 1 16.18 -2.14 7.13
N LEU A 2 15.84 -1.21 6.23
CA LEU A 2 16.34 -1.21 4.84
C LEU A 2 17.35 -0.08 4.65
N GLU A 3 18.46 -0.31 3.96
CA GLU A 3 19.45 0.70 3.50
C GLU A 3 19.75 0.48 2.00
N GLU A 4 20.01 1.52 1.18
CA GLU A 4 20.22 1.39 -0.28
C GLU A 4 21.63 1.86 -0.68
N GLU A 5 22.31 1.14 -1.57
CA GLU A 5 23.59 1.57 -2.18
C GLU A 5 23.41 1.98 -3.66
N LYS A 6 24.10 3.06 -4.06
CA LYS A 6 23.80 3.93 -5.22
C LYS A 6 23.83 3.28 -6.62
N ASP A 7 24.26 2.02 -6.78
CA ASP A 7 24.58 1.48 -8.11
C ASP A 7 23.65 0.40 -8.71
N GLU A 8 22.63 -0.16 -8.00
CA GLU A 8 21.85 -1.29 -8.57
C GLU A 8 20.33 -1.41 -8.25
N ASP A 9 19.62 -0.40 -7.70
CA ASP A 9 18.23 -0.58 -7.17
C ASP A 9 18.18 -1.73 -6.12
N SER A 10 19.26 -1.90 -5.35
CA SER A 10 19.48 -2.97 -4.35
C SER A 10 19.43 -2.41 -2.94
N PHE A 11 18.62 -3.05 -2.09
CA PHE A 11 18.37 -2.68 -0.70
C PHE A 11 19.00 -3.73 0.23
N ASP A 12 19.87 -3.31 1.12
CA ASP A 12 20.29 -4.11 2.26
C ASP A 12 19.13 -4.21 3.25
N MET A 13 18.81 -5.42 3.68
CA MET A 13 17.73 -5.68 4.63
C MET A 13 18.26 -6.32 5.90
N ASP A 14 18.29 -5.55 6.98
CA ASP A 14 18.54 -6.07 8.32
C ASP A 14 17.29 -6.72 8.89
N VAL A 15 17.40 -8.01 9.15
CA VAL A 15 16.34 -8.83 9.74
C VAL A 15 16.75 -9.25 11.14
N ALA A 16 15.93 -8.89 12.13
CA ALA A 16 16.04 -9.38 13.49
C ALA A 16 14.76 -10.15 13.86
N THR A 17 14.92 -11.39 14.33
CA THR A 17 13.79 -12.28 14.62
C THR A 17 14.03 -13.16 15.84
N THR A 18 12.96 -13.40 16.60
CA THR A 18 12.94 -14.37 17.71
C THR A 18 12.36 -15.72 17.30
N LEU A 19 11.94 -15.87 16.04
CA LEU A 19 11.24 -17.05 15.57
C LEU A 19 12.23 -18.20 15.28
N PRO A 20 11.98 -19.42 15.78
CA PRO A 20 12.89 -20.55 15.65
C PRO A 20 12.94 -21.14 14.23
N MET A 21 12.04 -20.70 13.34
CA MET A 21 11.99 -21.13 11.95
C MET A 21 13.05 -20.48 11.06
N PHE A 22 13.80 -19.52 11.59
CA PHE A 22 14.91 -18.86 10.90
C PHE A 22 16.25 -19.39 11.40
N ARG A 23 17.23 -19.52 10.50
CA ARG A 23 18.57 -20.06 10.78
C ARG A 23 19.35 -19.18 11.74
N ASN A 24 19.28 -17.86 11.53
CA ASN A 24 19.99 -16.85 12.31
C ASN A 24 18.97 -15.88 12.94
N ARG A 25 19.28 -15.36 14.13
CA ARG A 25 18.42 -14.39 14.82
C ARG A 25 18.59 -12.96 14.30
N THR A 26 19.73 -12.68 13.71
CA THR A 26 20.10 -11.41 13.10
C THR A 26 20.92 -11.70 11.85
N PHE A 27 20.51 -11.15 10.72
CA PHE A 27 21.20 -11.30 9.44
C PHE A 27 20.80 -10.16 8.49
N SER A 28 21.64 -9.92 7.49
CA SER A 28 21.43 -8.88 6.48
C SER A 28 21.45 -9.52 5.10
N VAL A 29 20.53 -9.11 4.22
CA VAL A 29 20.43 -9.63 2.86
C VAL A 29 20.17 -8.52 1.86
N TRP A 30 20.79 -8.61 0.70
CA TRP A 30 20.59 -7.66 -0.39
C TRP A 30 19.41 -8.08 -1.26
N ARG A 31 18.50 -7.15 -1.55
CA ARG A 31 17.31 -7.39 -2.38
C ARG A 31 17.12 -6.28 -3.40
N ARG A 32 16.91 -6.65 -4.66
CA ARG A 32 16.54 -5.68 -5.70
C ARG A 32 15.06 -5.38 -5.62
N PHE A 33 14.65 -4.21 -6.10
CA PHE A 33 13.23 -3.87 -6.24
C PHE A 33 12.43 -4.96 -7.02
N SER A 34 13.04 -5.57 -8.04
CA SER A 34 12.43 -6.67 -8.80
C SER A 34 12.10 -7.90 -7.95
N ASP A 35 12.88 -8.15 -6.90
CA ASP A 35 12.72 -9.33 -6.05
C ASP A 35 11.47 -9.18 -5.17
N PHE A 36 11.20 -7.96 -4.68
CA PHE A 36 9.95 -7.64 -3.97
C PHE A 36 8.71 -7.87 -4.86
N LEU A 37 8.78 -7.49 -6.14
CA LEU A 37 7.71 -7.76 -7.09
C LEU A 37 7.53 -9.24 -7.38
N GLY A 38 8.64 -9.98 -7.53
CA GLY A 38 8.62 -11.43 -7.71
C GLY A 38 8.00 -12.15 -6.51
N LEU A 39 8.33 -11.72 -5.29
CA LEU A 39 7.70 -12.24 -4.07
C LEU A 39 6.18 -11.99 -4.09
N TYR A 40 5.75 -10.76 -4.39
CA TYR A 40 4.34 -10.41 -4.45
C TYR A 40 3.57 -11.27 -5.46
N GLU A 41 4.13 -11.50 -6.66
CA GLU A 41 3.51 -12.32 -7.69
C GLU A 41 3.32 -13.76 -7.22
N LYS A 42 4.35 -14.37 -6.66
CA LYS A 42 4.29 -15.73 -6.11
C LYS A 42 3.24 -15.84 -5.00
N LEU A 43 3.21 -14.89 -4.07
CA LEU A 43 2.23 -14.85 -2.99
C LEU A 43 0.81 -14.65 -3.52
N SER A 44 0.63 -13.78 -4.51
CA SER A 44 -0.67 -13.51 -5.13
C SER A 44 -1.24 -14.76 -5.79
N VAL A 45 -0.45 -15.49 -6.58
CA VAL A 45 -0.89 -16.73 -7.24
C VAL A 45 -1.31 -17.80 -6.22
N LYS A 46 -0.56 -17.94 -5.12
CA LYS A 46 -0.82 -18.97 -4.11
C LYS A 46 -1.98 -18.64 -3.17
N HIS A 47 -2.04 -17.40 -2.68
CA HIS A 47 -2.86 -17.04 -1.53
C HIS A 47 -4.08 -16.18 -1.89
N SER A 48 -4.02 -15.38 -2.95
CA SER A 48 -5.16 -14.53 -3.37
C SER A 48 -6.36 -15.39 -3.77
N LEU A 49 -6.13 -16.50 -4.49
CA LEU A 49 -7.18 -17.45 -4.89
C LEU A 49 -7.89 -18.11 -3.69
N ASN A 50 -7.23 -18.13 -2.52
CA ASN A 50 -7.76 -18.68 -1.27
C ASN A 50 -8.47 -17.63 -0.40
N GLY A 51 -8.58 -16.38 -0.87
CA GLY A 51 -9.23 -15.28 -0.15
C GLY A 51 -8.34 -14.54 0.84
N CYS A 52 -7.02 -14.69 0.74
CA CYS A 52 -6.04 -14.00 1.58
C CYS A 52 -5.78 -12.57 1.09
N ILE A 53 -5.74 -11.59 2.00
CA ILE A 53 -5.39 -10.20 1.64
C ILE A 53 -3.88 -10.11 1.49
N ILE A 54 -3.40 -9.93 0.26
CA ILE A 54 -1.97 -9.79 -0.05
C ILE A 54 -1.63 -8.30 -0.10
N PRO A 55 -0.72 -7.80 0.77
CA PRO A 55 -0.27 -6.42 0.71
C PRO A 55 0.33 -6.13 -0.68
N PRO A 56 -0.10 -5.08 -1.39
CA PRO A 56 0.50 -4.72 -2.67
C PRO A 56 1.83 -3.97 -2.45
N PRO A 57 2.85 -4.21 -3.29
CA PRO A 57 4.11 -3.47 -3.23
C PRO A 57 3.91 -2.02 -3.68
N PRO A 58 4.82 -1.10 -3.31
CA PRO A 58 4.81 0.25 -3.84
C PRO A 58 5.00 0.27 -5.36
N GLU A 59 4.42 1.28 -6.03
CA GLU A 59 4.49 1.37 -7.49
C GLU A 59 5.91 1.69 -7.98
N LYS A 60 6.28 1.13 -9.15
CA LYS A 60 7.47 1.57 -9.89
C LYS A 60 7.26 3.02 -10.35
N SER A 61 7.78 3.98 -9.60
CA SER A 61 7.84 5.36 -10.08
C SER A 61 8.84 5.48 -11.23
N VAL A 62 8.31 5.51 -12.46
CA VAL A 62 9.08 5.67 -13.70
C VAL A 62 9.70 7.07 -13.79
N VAL A 63 9.07 8.07 -13.16
CA VAL A 63 9.50 9.48 -13.16
C VAL A 63 10.70 9.73 -12.23
N GLY A 64 10.83 8.96 -11.14
CA GLY A 64 12.00 9.05 -10.26
C GLY A 64 13.22 8.31 -10.80
N MET A 65 13.03 7.16 -11.46
CA MET A 65 14.15 6.40 -12.06
C MET A 65 14.88 7.15 -13.17
N THR A 66 14.18 7.94 -14.00
CA THR A 66 14.81 8.77 -15.04
C THR A 66 15.54 9.98 -14.46
N LYS A 67 15.16 10.49 -13.28
CA LYS A 67 15.89 11.57 -12.61
C LYS A 67 17.16 11.08 -11.92
N VAL A 68 17.12 9.92 -11.25
CA VAL A 68 18.30 9.32 -10.60
C VAL A 68 19.36 8.91 -11.64
N LYS A 69 18.95 8.40 -12.81
CA LYS A 69 19.88 7.98 -13.88
C LYS A 69 20.55 9.12 -14.67
N VAL A 70 20.11 10.37 -14.51
CA VAL A 70 20.66 11.52 -15.28
C VAL A 70 21.69 12.32 -14.46
N GLY A 71 22.07 11.86 -13.27
CA GLY A 71 23.28 12.34 -12.59
C GLY A 71 23.24 13.80 -12.10
N LYS A 72 22.05 14.41 -11.95
CA LYS A 72 21.93 15.63 -11.15
C LYS A 72 21.76 15.23 -9.70
N GLU A 73 22.83 15.40 -8.91
CA GLU A 73 22.80 15.36 -7.45
C GLU A 73 21.97 16.54 -6.92
N ASP A 74 20.66 16.48 -7.13
CA ASP A 74 19.69 17.37 -6.48
C ASP A 74 19.14 16.63 -5.25
N SER A 75 18.80 17.38 -4.19
CA SER A 75 18.07 16.90 -2.99
C SER A 75 16.84 16.03 -3.33
N SER A 76 16.28 16.21 -4.53
CA SER A 76 15.19 15.40 -5.08
C SER A 76 15.50 13.92 -5.33
N SER A 77 16.77 13.55 -5.52
CA SER A 77 17.21 12.16 -5.75
C SER A 77 17.29 11.36 -4.45
N ALA A 78 17.84 11.96 -3.38
CA ALA A 78 17.88 11.39 -2.04
C ALA A 78 16.47 11.25 -1.45
N ASP A 79 15.61 12.28 -1.62
CA ASP A 79 14.19 12.22 -1.25
C ASP A 79 13.48 11.03 -1.91
N PHE A 80 13.77 10.76 -3.18
CA PHE A 80 13.14 9.66 -3.92
C PHE A 80 13.53 8.28 -3.38
N VAL A 81 14.82 8.08 -3.14
CA VAL A 81 15.41 6.86 -2.59
C VAL A 81 14.80 6.56 -1.23
N GLU A 82 14.79 7.54 -0.33
CA GLU A 82 14.27 7.36 1.03
C GLU A 82 12.77 7.03 1.04
N ARG A 83 11.99 7.66 0.15
CA ARG A 83 10.56 7.33 -0.05
C ARG A 83 10.35 5.89 -0.46
N ARG A 84 11.15 5.41 -1.41
CA ARG A 84 11.04 4.03 -1.90
C ARG A 84 11.46 3.03 -0.82
N ARG A 85 12.57 3.28 -0.13
CA ARG A 85 13.08 2.49 0.99
C ARG A 85 12.00 2.35 2.08
N ALA A 86 11.43 3.45 2.54
CA ALA A 86 10.37 3.45 3.55
C ALA A 86 9.11 2.70 3.10
N ALA A 87 8.72 2.82 1.82
CA ALA A 87 7.55 2.11 1.28
C ALA A 87 7.77 0.60 1.15
N LEU A 88 8.98 0.17 0.75
CA LEU A 88 9.35 -1.25 0.72
C LEU A 88 9.44 -1.85 2.13
N GLU A 89 9.98 -1.09 3.08
CA GLU A 89 10.03 -1.51 4.48
C GLU A 89 8.62 -1.74 5.03
N ARG A 90 7.70 -0.80 4.76
CA ARG A 90 6.28 -0.96 5.15
C ARG A 90 5.65 -2.18 4.48
N TYR A 91 5.84 -2.35 3.17
CA TYR A 91 5.34 -3.54 2.45
C TYR A 91 5.84 -4.84 3.08
N LEU A 92 7.15 -4.94 3.34
CA LEU A 92 7.73 -6.15 3.91
C LEU A 92 7.23 -6.38 5.34
N GLN A 93 7.13 -5.33 6.16
CA GLN A 93 6.55 -5.40 7.50
C GLN A 93 5.12 -5.96 7.45
N ARG A 94 4.29 -5.57 6.48
CA ARG A 94 2.94 -6.12 6.30
C ARG A 94 2.97 -7.62 5.98
N VAL A 95 3.86 -8.03 5.08
CA VAL A 95 4.01 -9.45 4.69
C VAL A 95 4.45 -10.30 5.87
N VAL A 96 5.46 -9.87 6.63
CA VAL A 96 6.01 -10.66 7.75
C VAL A 96 5.13 -10.60 9.01
N CYS A 97 4.31 -9.57 9.20
CA CYS A 97 3.33 -9.53 10.29
C CYS A 97 2.12 -10.43 10.03
N HIS A 98 1.86 -10.81 8.78
CA HIS A 98 0.74 -11.64 8.42
C HIS A 98 1.01 -13.12 8.78
N PRO A 99 0.20 -13.76 9.64
CA PRO A 99 0.48 -15.11 10.14
C PRO A 99 0.65 -16.18 9.05
N SER A 100 -0.21 -16.18 8.03
CA SER A 100 -0.14 -17.13 6.91
C SER A 100 1.03 -16.85 5.95
N LEU A 101 1.27 -15.58 5.58
CA LEU A 101 2.30 -15.22 4.62
C LEU A 101 3.71 -15.45 5.20
N LEU A 102 3.92 -15.14 6.48
CA LEU A 102 5.19 -15.39 7.15
C LEU A 102 5.62 -16.86 7.09
N GLN A 103 4.66 -17.79 7.10
CA GLN A 103 4.93 -19.23 7.01
C GLN A 103 5.19 -19.70 5.57
N ASP A 104 4.98 -18.86 4.56
CA ASP A 104 5.21 -19.24 3.17
C ASP A 104 6.71 -19.45 2.90
N PRO A 105 7.09 -20.58 2.27
CA PRO A 105 8.47 -20.85 1.91
C PRO A 105 9.13 -19.75 1.06
N ASP A 106 8.39 -19.08 0.17
CA ASP A 106 8.93 -17.98 -0.64
C ASP A 106 9.27 -16.76 0.20
N VAL A 107 8.52 -16.48 1.28
CA VAL A 107 8.84 -15.38 2.21
C VAL A 107 10.10 -15.73 2.99
N ARG A 108 10.22 -16.98 3.48
CA ARG A 108 11.45 -17.42 4.16
C ARG A 108 12.65 -17.37 3.22
N GLU A 109 12.50 -17.84 2.00
CA GLU A 109 13.55 -17.79 0.97
C GLU A 109 13.96 -16.34 0.67
N PHE A 110 12.97 -15.45 0.53
CA PHE A 110 13.20 -14.03 0.33
C PHE A 110 13.88 -13.36 1.52
N LEU A 111 13.72 -13.86 2.74
CA LEU A 111 14.42 -13.31 3.90
C LEU A 111 15.84 -13.90 4.05
N GLU A 112 16.04 -15.19 3.85
CA GLU A 112 17.28 -15.85 4.28
C GLU A 112 18.34 -16.10 3.19
N ARG A 113 17.98 -16.13 1.90
CA ARG A 113 18.98 -16.46 0.87
C ARG A 113 19.89 -15.29 0.55
N ASP A 114 21.19 -15.53 0.43
CA ASP A 114 22.13 -14.46 0.06
C ASP A 114 21.83 -13.90 -1.34
N GLU A 115 21.61 -14.78 -2.33
CA GLU A 115 21.25 -14.41 -3.69
C GLU A 115 19.94 -15.09 -4.13
N LEU A 116 19.01 -14.30 -4.69
CA LEU A 116 17.80 -14.79 -5.34
C LEU A 116 17.98 -14.86 -6.85
N PRO A 117 17.42 -15.88 -7.53
CA PRO A 117 17.34 -15.88 -9.00
C PRO A 117 16.61 -14.63 -9.47
N ARG A 118 17.17 -13.93 -10.46
CA ARG A 118 16.61 -12.67 -10.98
C ARG A 118 15.15 -12.88 -11.39
N ALA A 119 14.24 -12.12 -10.80
CA ALA A 119 12.80 -12.24 -11.09
C ALA A 119 12.51 -11.95 -12.57
N VAL A 120 12.01 -12.96 -13.30
CA VAL A 120 11.66 -12.88 -14.73
C VAL A 120 10.20 -12.42 -14.85
N GLY A 121 9.89 -11.47 -15.74
CA GLY A 121 8.49 -11.06 -16.02
C GLY A 121 7.94 -9.83 -15.27
N THR A 122 8.72 -9.21 -14.38
CA THR A 122 8.28 -8.05 -13.56
C THR A 122 7.99 -6.75 -14.33
N HIS A 123 8.11 -6.76 -15.67
CA HIS A 123 7.75 -5.64 -16.54
C HIS A 123 6.23 -5.44 -16.64
N ALA A 124 5.43 -6.50 -16.53
CA ALA A 124 3.97 -6.43 -16.57
C ALA A 124 3.35 -5.78 -15.31
N LEU A 125 4.09 -5.80 -14.20
CA LEU A 125 3.71 -5.19 -12.92
C LEU A 125 4.14 -3.71 -12.81
N SER A 126 4.76 -3.16 -13.86
CA SER A 126 5.23 -1.77 -13.88
C SER A 126 4.08 -0.79 -14.21
N GLY A 127 3.61 -0.04 -13.20
CA GLY A 127 2.86 1.23 -13.27
C GLY A 127 1.56 1.25 -14.10
N ALA A 128 1.66 1.08 -15.42
CA ALA A 128 0.53 1.17 -16.34
C ALA A 128 -0.28 -0.14 -16.46
N GLY A 129 0.30 -1.29 -16.17
CA GLY A 129 -0.39 -2.59 -16.18
C GLY A 129 -1.27 -2.82 -14.95
N PHE A 130 -0.79 -2.38 -13.78
CA PHE A 130 -1.47 -2.52 -12.48
C PHE A 130 -2.73 -1.64 -12.38
N LEU A 131 -2.62 -0.35 -12.70
CA LEU A 131 -3.77 0.57 -12.76
C LEU A 131 -4.82 0.13 -13.80
N LYS A 132 -4.41 -0.44 -14.94
CA LYS A 132 -5.36 -0.97 -15.94
C LYS A 132 -6.05 -2.25 -15.49
N MET A 133 -5.40 -3.13 -14.71
CA MET A 133 -6.08 -4.32 -14.17
C MET A 133 -7.08 -3.96 -13.06
N ILE A 134 -6.72 -3.04 -12.17
CA ILE A 134 -7.61 -2.58 -11.09
C ILE A 134 -8.80 -1.78 -11.62
N ASN A 135 -8.60 -0.95 -12.65
CA ASN A 135 -9.69 -0.21 -13.28
C ASN A 135 -10.53 -1.08 -14.24
N ARG A 136 -9.95 -2.10 -14.91
CA ARG A 136 -10.74 -3.06 -15.72
C ARG A 136 -11.64 -3.95 -14.87
N ALA A 137 -11.22 -4.29 -13.65
CA ALA A 137 -12.09 -4.99 -12.70
C ALA A 137 -13.28 -4.11 -12.28
N SER A 138 -13.07 -2.79 -12.14
CA SER A 138 -14.13 -1.82 -11.83
C SER A 138 -15.09 -1.56 -13.00
N ASP A 139 -14.59 -1.44 -14.24
CA ASP A 139 -15.41 -1.13 -15.43
C ASP A 139 -16.24 -2.33 -15.92
N ALA A 140 -15.83 -3.57 -15.63
CA ALA A 140 -16.56 -4.77 -16.03
C ALA A 140 -17.85 -5.00 -15.20
N VAL A 141 -18.00 -4.32 -14.07
CA VAL A 141 -19.14 -4.51 -13.14
C VAL A 141 -20.34 -3.61 -13.47
N SER A 142 -20.15 -2.54 -14.26
CA SER A 142 -21.25 -1.62 -14.59
C SER A 142 -22.22 -2.12 -15.68
N LYS A 143 -22.03 -3.33 -16.26
CA LYS A 143 -22.86 -3.85 -17.36
C LYS A 143 -23.56 -5.19 -17.11
N MET A 144 -23.47 -5.77 -15.91
CA MET A 144 -24.31 -6.93 -15.52
C MET A 144 -25.21 -6.57 -14.34
N THR A 145 -26.19 -5.69 -14.59
CA THR A 145 -27.32 -5.41 -13.69
C THR A 145 -28.35 -6.54 -13.73
N ILE A 146 -27.92 -7.77 -13.52
CA ILE A 146 -28.79 -8.79 -12.96
C ILE A 146 -28.31 -8.95 -11.54
N LYS A 147 -29.08 -8.43 -10.57
CA LYS A 147 -28.90 -8.72 -9.14
C LYS A 147 -29.05 -10.23 -8.96
N ILE A 148 -27.97 -10.97 -9.18
CA ILE A 148 -27.81 -12.30 -8.61
C ILE A 148 -26.96 -12.05 -7.38
N SER A 149 -27.63 -11.61 -6.32
CA SER A 149 -27.02 -11.41 -5.02
C SER A 149 -26.69 -12.78 -4.47
N ASP A 150 -25.42 -13.01 -4.16
CA ASP A 150 -25.10 -13.92 -3.09
C ASP A 150 -25.92 -13.50 -1.85
N SER A 151 -26.60 -14.44 -1.20
CA SER A 151 -27.58 -14.12 -0.15
C SER A 151 -26.94 -13.59 1.15
N ASP A 152 -25.63 -13.33 1.17
CA ASP A 152 -24.90 -12.88 2.36
C ASP A 152 -24.82 -11.35 2.44
N ALA A 153 -25.82 -10.77 3.11
CA ALA A 153 -25.91 -9.34 3.39
C ALA A 153 -24.68 -8.77 4.12
N TRP A 154 -23.90 -9.59 4.83
CA TRP A 154 -22.69 -9.10 5.49
C TRP A 154 -21.62 -8.71 4.46
N PHE A 155 -21.40 -9.52 3.42
CA PHE A 155 -20.38 -9.21 2.40
C PHE A 155 -20.79 -8.00 1.57
N ASP A 156 -22.07 -7.88 1.20
CA ASP A 156 -22.56 -6.71 0.46
C ASP A 156 -22.38 -5.42 1.25
N ASN A 157 -22.77 -5.42 2.54
CA ASN A 157 -22.59 -4.26 3.40
C ASN A 157 -21.10 -3.92 3.58
N LYS A 158 -20.24 -4.91 3.81
CA LYS A 158 -18.80 -4.67 3.98
C LYS A 158 -18.10 -4.22 2.72
N LEU A 159 -18.52 -4.70 1.55
CA LEU A 159 -17.99 -4.21 0.28
C LEU A 159 -18.32 -2.73 0.07
N GLN A 160 -19.57 -2.33 0.33
CA GLN A 160 -19.98 -0.93 0.24
C GLN A 160 -19.22 -0.02 1.23
N GLU A 161 -19.01 -0.50 2.47
CA GLU A 161 -18.19 0.21 3.46
C GLU A 161 -16.75 0.41 2.94
N VAL A 162 -16.11 -0.64 2.40
CA VAL A 162 -14.75 -0.60 1.83
C VAL A 162 -14.66 0.39 0.66
N GLU A 163 -15.61 0.36 -0.26
CA GLU A 163 -15.64 1.27 -1.43
C GLU A 163 -15.82 2.74 -1.01
N SER A 164 -16.69 2.98 -0.03
CA SER A 164 -16.91 4.32 0.52
C SER A 164 -15.67 4.85 1.25
N GLU A 165 -15.06 4.00 2.08
CA GLU A 165 -13.82 4.32 2.79
C GLU A 165 -12.67 4.60 1.83
N GLU A 166 -12.48 3.79 0.79
CA GLU A 166 -11.43 4.00 -0.21
C GLU A 166 -11.61 5.37 -0.90
N LEU A 167 -12.84 5.72 -1.28
CA LEU A 167 -13.15 7.01 -1.90
C LEU A 167 -12.82 8.18 -0.96
N GLN A 168 -13.15 8.06 0.32
CA GLN A 168 -12.87 9.10 1.32
C GLN A 168 -11.36 9.24 1.58
N LEU A 169 -10.64 8.11 1.73
CA LEU A 169 -9.19 8.12 1.93
C LEU A 169 -8.46 8.69 0.71
N ARG A 170 -8.91 8.41 -0.52
CA ARG A 170 -8.35 9.03 -1.74
C ARG A 170 -8.49 10.55 -1.73
N LYS A 171 -9.65 11.07 -1.32
CA LYS A 171 -9.86 12.52 -1.18
C LYS A 171 -8.98 13.12 -0.10
N LEU A 172 -8.88 12.46 1.06
CA LEU A 172 -8.01 12.90 2.15
C LEU A 172 -6.55 12.89 1.74
N HIS A 173 -6.09 11.83 1.07
CA HIS A 173 -4.73 11.72 0.54
C HIS A 173 -4.41 12.87 -0.43
N ALA A 174 -5.30 13.20 -1.35
CA ALA A 174 -5.08 14.32 -2.28
C ALA A 174 -4.91 15.67 -1.56
N VAL A 175 -5.67 15.90 -0.48
CA VAL A 175 -5.53 17.11 0.35
C VAL A 175 -4.22 17.09 1.13
N VAL A 176 -3.82 15.94 1.68
CA VAL A 176 -2.55 15.80 2.41
C VAL A 176 -1.34 15.93 1.47
N ASP A 177 -1.40 15.39 0.26
CA ASP A 177 -0.38 15.61 -0.77
C ASP A 177 -0.21 17.09 -1.09
N SER A 178 -1.33 17.82 -1.22
CA SER A 178 -1.30 19.26 -1.41
C SER A 178 -0.67 19.97 -0.20
N LEU A 179 -0.99 19.56 1.03
CA LEU A 179 -0.37 20.08 2.25
C LEU A 179 1.16 19.90 2.24
N VAL A 180 1.64 18.70 1.87
CA VAL A 180 3.07 18.42 1.75
C VAL A 180 3.74 19.38 0.77
N ASN A 181 3.12 19.60 -0.40
CA ASN A 181 3.67 20.50 -1.41
C ASN A 181 3.70 21.95 -0.94
N HIS A 182 2.62 22.44 -0.32
CA HIS A 182 2.59 23.80 0.24
C HIS A 182 3.62 23.98 1.36
N ARG A 183 3.88 22.94 2.19
CA ARG A 183 4.91 23.00 3.23
C ARG A 183 6.32 23.09 2.63
N LYS A 184 6.60 22.35 1.55
CA LYS A 184 7.86 22.44 0.82
C LYS A 184 8.04 23.81 0.16
N GLU A 185 6.98 24.38 -0.39
CA GLU A 185 7.01 25.74 -0.96
C GLU A 185 7.26 26.79 0.13
N LEU A 186 6.59 26.68 1.28
CA LEU A 186 6.82 27.54 2.44
C LEU A 186 8.29 27.48 2.89
N CYS A 187 8.85 26.28 3.03
CA CYS A 187 10.26 26.07 3.33
C CYS A 187 11.17 26.83 2.34
N GLY A 188 10.93 26.69 1.03
CA GLY A 188 11.71 27.39 0.00
C GLY A 188 11.59 28.91 0.08
N ASN A 189 10.39 29.43 0.30
CA ASN A 189 10.15 30.86 0.45
C ASN A 189 10.80 31.43 1.71
N THR A 190 10.74 30.70 2.83
CA THR A 190 11.43 31.06 4.08
C THR A 190 12.94 31.11 3.89
N ALA A 191 13.53 30.16 3.17
CA ALA A 191 14.97 30.18 2.86
C ALA A 191 15.38 31.42 2.03
N VAL A 192 14.56 31.81 1.06
CA VAL A 192 14.80 33.04 0.28
C VAL A 192 14.67 34.29 1.16
N PHE A 193 13.68 34.30 2.05
CA PHE A 193 13.46 35.40 2.99
C PHE A 193 14.64 35.56 3.95
N ALA A 194 15.10 34.48 4.58
CA ALA A 194 16.26 34.46 5.46
C ALA A 194 17.51 35.04 4.78
N LYS A 195 17.84 34.55 3.57
CA LYS A 195 18.96 35.07 2.76
C LYS A 195 18.83 36.55 2.44
N SER A 196 17.62 37.00 2.08
CA SER A 196 17.36 38.41 1.76
C SER A 196 17.52 39.31 2.99
N MET A 197 17.05 38.87 4.17
CA MET A 197 17.24 39.59 5.42
C MET A 197 18.72 39.66 5.82
N ALA A 198 19.49 38.59 5.63
CA ALA A 198 20.92 38.60 5.87
C ALA A 198 21.66 39.60 4.95
N MET A 199 21.31 39.64 3.67
CA MET A 199 21.86 40.61 2.71
C MET A 199 21.50 42.06 3.09
N LEU A 200 20.27 42.29 3.53
CA LEU A 200 19.83 43.61 3.99
C LEU A 200 20.59 44.04 5.25
N GLY A 201 20.74 43.14 6.22
CA GLY A 201 21.51 43.39 7.44
C GLY A 201 22.97 43.75 7.15
N ASN A 202 23.60 43.12 6.16
CA ASN A 202 24.96 43.45 5.72
C ASN A 202 25.08 44.80 5.01
N SER A 203 23.98 45.32 4.48
CA SER A 203 23.92 46.59 3.76
C SER A 203 23.49 47.77 4.64
N GLU A 204 23.12 47.49 5.90
CA GLU A 204 22.57 48.47 6.83
C GLU A 204 23.68 49.13 7.66
N ASP A 205 23.70 50.46 7.67
CA ASP A 205 24.71 51.25 8.39
C ASP A 205 24.44 51.31 9.90
N ASN A 206 23.16 51.28 10.30
CA ASN A 206 22.81 51.26 11.71
C ASN A 206 23.14 49.90 12.32
N THR A 207 24.13 49.86 13.21
CA THR A 207 24.61 48.61 13.83
C THR A 207 23.53 47.84 14.59
N ALA A 208 22.59 48.52 15.27
CA ALA A 208 21.52 47.85 16.01
C ALA A 208 20.51 47.20 15.05
N LEU A 209 20.13 47.91 13.98
CA LEU A 209 19.23 47.40 12.95
C LEU A 209 19.87 46.28 12.13
N SER A 210 21.13 46.45 11.72
CA SER A 210 21.95 45.44 11.04
C SER A 210 21.99 44.13 11.83
N ARG A 211 22.33 44.21 13.13
CA ARG A 211 22.35 43.05 14.03
C ARG A 211 21.00 42.36 14.12
N ALA A 212 19.91 43.12 14.28
CA ALA A 212 18.59 42.55 14.39
C ALA A 212 18.11 41.87 13.08
N LEU A 213 18.46 42.43 11.92
CA LEU A 213 18.19 41.80 10.62
C LEU A 213 18.99 40.50 10.43
N SER A 214 20.25 40.46 10.85
CA SER A 214 21.04 39.21 10.84
C SER A 214 20.47 38.16 11.79
N GLN A 215 20.01 38.57 12.97
CA GLN A 215 19.35 37.65 13.91
C GLN A 215 17.99 37.15 13.38
N LEU A 216 17.21 38.00 12.72
CA LEU A 216 15.98 37.60 12.04
C LEU A 216 16.28 36.56 10.95
N ALA A 217 17.32 36.79 10.15
CA ALA A 217 17.75 35.82 9.15
C ALA A 217 18.11 34.45 9.77
N GLU A 218 18.85 34.43 10.88
CA GLU A 218 19.19 33.17 11.58
C GLU A 218 17.94 32.46 12.13
N VAL A 219 16.97 33.22 12.62
CA VAL A 219 15.68 32.69 13.11
C VAL A 219 14.88 32.06 11.96
N GLU A 220 14.87 32.71 10.80
CA GLU A 220 14.18 32.21 9.60
C GLU A 220 14.90 31.00 8.99
N ASP A 221 16.24 30.91 9.02
CA ASP A 221 16.98 29.68 8.66
C ASP A 221 16.60 28.50 9.57
N LYS A 222 16.40 28.75 10.87
CA LYS A 222 15.90 27.73 11.81
C LYS A 222 14.44 27.34 11.49
N MET A 223 13.61 28.28 11.06
CA MET A 223 12.22 28.01 10.63
C MET A 223 12.15 27.24 9.32
N GLU A 224 13.02 27.53 8.36
CA GLU A 224 13.18 26.74 7.14
C GLU A 224 13.39 25.26 7.50
N THR A 225 14.39 24.98 8.33
CA THR A 225 14.71 23.61 8.76
C THR A 225 13.49 22.95 9.41
N LEU A 226 12.75 23.69 10.24
CA LEU A 226 11.53 23.20 10.88
C LEU A 226 10.41 22.89 9.86
N HIS A 227 10.22 23.74 8.86
CA HIS A 227 9.26 23.51 7.77
C HIS A 227 9.65 22.30 6.93
N GLN A 228 10.94 22.07 6.71
CA GLN A 228 11.45 20.87 6.04
C GLN A 228 11.12 19.60 6.83
N GLU A 229 11.36 19.60 8.15
CA GLU A 229 11.00 18.48 9.06
C GLU A 229 9.48 18.24 9.09
N GLN A 230 8.67 19.31 9.10
CA GLN A 230 7.21 19.22 9.02
C GLN A 230 6.76 18.61 7.69
N ALA A 231 7.35 19.03 6.57
CA ALA A 231 7.01 18.49 5.25
C ALA A 231 7.36 16.99 5.16
N ALA A 232 8.47 16.58 5.78
CA ALA A 232 8.84 15.18 5.91
C ALA A 232 7.83 14.41 6.77
N SER A 233 7.41 14.94 7.93
CA SER A 233 6.40 14.31 8.78
C SER A 233 5.03 14.19 8.09
N ASP A 234 4.59 15.26 7.43
CA ASP A 234 3.34 15.29 6.63
C ASP A 234 3.37 14.18 5.56
N PHE A 235 4.52 13.98 4.92
CA PHE A 235 4.68 12.96 3.88
C PHE A 235 4.83 11.53 4.45
N PHE A 236 5.88 11.27 5.23
CA PHE A 236 6.28 9.91 5.63
C PHE A 236 5.35 9.28 6.67
N ILE A 237 4.67 10.10 7.48
CA ILE A 237 3.73 9.61 8.51
C ILE A 237 2.31 9.59 7.96
N LEU A 238 1.80 10.73 7.48
CA LEU A 238 0.37 10.86 7.13
C LEU A 238 0.06 10.47 5.68
N ALA A 239 0.72 11.09 4.69
CA ALA A 239 0.44 10.82 3.28
C ALA A 239 0.68 9.34 2.95
N GLU A 240 1.83 8.82 3.36
CA GLU A 240 2.20 7.42 3.12
C GLU A 240 1.30 6.40 3.84
N LEU A 241 0.79 6.72 5.05
CA LEU A 241 -0.21 5.89 5.72
C LEU A 241 -1.49 5.79 4.89
N LEU A 242 -1.98 6.94 4.41
CA LEU A 242 -3.18 6.99 3.59
C LEU A 242 -2.98 6.23 2.27
N ALA A 243 -1.83 6.42 1.61
CA ALA A 243 -1.47 5.72 0.39
C ALA A 243 -1.43 4.20 0.59
N ASP A 244 -0.85 3.75 1.70
CA ASP A 244 -0.76 2.34 2.08
C ASP A 244 -2.16 1.72 2.23
N TYR A 245 -3.04 2.37 3.00
CA TYR A 245 -4.38 1.85 3.22
C TYR A 245 -5.29 1.94 2.00
N ILE A 246 -5.13 2.93 1.12
CA ILE A 246 -5.83 2.95 -0.17
C ILE A 246 -5.47 1.69 -0.99
N ARG A 247 -4.18 1.34 -1.05
CA ARG A 247 -3.75 0.13 -1.77
C ARG A 247 -4.24 -1.15 -1.09
N LEU A 248 -4.20 -1.21 0.24
CA LEU A 248 -4.73 -2.36 0.99
C LEU A 248 -6.25 -2.52 0.82
N LEU A 249 -7.03 -1.44 0.79
CA LEU A 249 -8.46 -1.51 0.49
C LEU A 249 -8.71 -2.05 -0.93
N GLY A 250 -7.87 -1.69 -1.90
CA GLY A 250 -7.89 -2.31 -3.22
C GLY A 250 -7.64 -3.83 -3.17
N ALA A 251 -6.71 -4.30 -2.34
CA ALA A 251 -6.47 -5.73 -2.13
C ALA A 251 -7.63 -6.44 -1.40
N VAL A 252 -8.27 -5.76 -0.44
CA VAL A 252 -9.50 -6.22 0.22
C VAL A 252 -10.59 -6.40 -0.82
N ARG A 253 -10.86 -5.39 -1.67
CA ARG A 253 -11.84 -5.49 -2.75
C ARG A 253 -11.56 -6.69 -3.67
N GLY A 254 -10.29 -6.90 -4.03
CA GLY A 254 -9.87 -8.07 -4.79
C GLY A 254 -10.23 -9.42 -4.13
N CYS A 255 -10.21 -9.51 -2.80
CA CYS A 255 -10.64 -10.70 -2.07
C CYS A 255 -12.16 -10.92 -2.14
N PHE A 256 -12.94 -9.84 -2.04
CA PHE A 256 -14.41 -9.90 -2.22
C PHE A 256 -14.77 -10.30 -3.65
N GLU A 257 -14.08 -9.74 -4.65
CA GLU A 257 -14.24 -10.13 -6.06
C GLU A 257 -13.88 -11.62 -6.28
N GLN A 258 -12.82 -12.12 -5.66
CA GLN A 258 -12.44 -13.53 -5.76
C GLN A 258 -13.52 -14.45 -5.17
N ARG A 259 -14.09 -14.07 -4.02
CA ARG A 259 -15.22 -14.79 -3.43
C ARG A 259 -16.43 -14.82 -4.38
N MET A 260 -16.76 -13.68 -4.98
CA MET A 260 -17.85 -13.57 -5.95
C MET A 260 -17.62 -14.46 -7.18
N LYS A 261 -16.39 -14.53 -7.69
CA LYS A 261 -16.03 -15.43 -8.81
C LYS A 261 -16.21 -16.90 -8.46
N THR A 262 -15.81 -17.32 -7.25
CA THR A 262 -16.03 -18.71 -6.80
C THR A 262 -17.51 -19.02 -6.66
N TRP A 263 -18.30 -18.09 -6.13
CA TRP A 263 -19.75 -18.23 -6.06
C TRP A 263 -20.40 -18.36 -7.44
N GLN A 264 -20.02 -17.49 -8.39
CA GLN A 264 -20.51 -17.57 -9.77
C GLN A 264 -20.21 -18.93 -10.40
N ARG A 265 -18.97 -19.43 -10.22
CA ARG A 265 -18.56 -20.75 -10.70
C ARG A 265 -19.40 -21.89 -10.10
N TRP A 266 -19.74 -21.79 -8.81
CA TRP A 266 -20.64 -22.74 -8.16
C TRP A 266 -22.06 -22.69 -8.75
N GLN A 267 -22.64 -21.49 -8.89
CA GLN A 267 -23.98 -21.31 -9.46
C GLN A 267 -24.08 -21.76 -10.92
N GLU A 268 -23.04 -21.51 -11.73
CA GLU A 268 -22.96 -22.00 -13.11
C GLU A 268 -22.92 -23.54 -13.18
N ALA A 269 -22.18 -24.18 -12.28
CA ALA A 269 -22.16 -25.64 -12.17
C ALA A 269 -23.53 -26.19 -11.72
N GLN A 270 -24.20 -25.52 -10.76
CA GLN A 270 -25.54 -25.88 -10.30
C GLN A 270 -26.56 -25.78 -11.44
N SER A 271 -26.53 -24.70 -12.22
CA SER A 271 -27.39 -24.53 -13.41
C SER A 271 -27.11 -25.60 -14.46
N THR A 272 -25.84 -25.96 -14.66
CA THR A 272 -25.46 -27.00 -15.62
C THR A 272 -25.96 -28.37 -15.17
N LEU A 273 -25.82 -28.72 -13.89
CA LEU A 273 -26.37 -29.95 -13.31
C LEU A 273 -27.89 -30.02 -13.48
N GLN A 274 -28.60 -28.91 -13.25
CA GLN A 274 -30.06 -28.86 -13.44
C GLN A 274 -30.46 -29.16 -14.90
N LYS A 275 -29.75 -28.57 -15.88
CA LYS A 275 -29.97 -28.86 -17.30
C LYS A 275 -29.70 -30.33 -17.64
N LYS A 276 -28.68 -30.95 -17.03
CA LYS A 276 -28.38 -32.38 -17.22
C LYS A 276 -29.51 -33.27 -16.68
N ARG A 277 -30.05 -32.95 -15.50
CA ARG A 277 -31.22 -33.64 -14.93
C ARG A 277 -32.48 -33.50 -15.80
N GLU A 278 -32.72 -32.33 -16.39
CA GLU A 278 -33.82 -32.13 -17.35
C GLU A 278 -33.66 -32.98 -18.62
N VAL A 279 -32.43 -33.12 -19.11
CA VAL A 279 -32.12 -33.99 -20.26
C VAL A 279 -32.35 -35.46 -19.92
N GLU A 280 -31.91 -35.92 -18.75
CA GLU A 280 -32.19 -37.29 -18.27
C GLU A 280 -33.70 -37.53 -18.19
N ALA A 281 -34.47 -36.61 -17.60
CA ALA A 281 -35.92 -36.71 -17.52
C ALA A 281 -36.53 -36.86 -18.93
N LYS A 282 -36.12 -36.03 -19.90
CA LYS A 282 -36.59 -36.15 -21.29
C LYS A 282 -36.23 -37.49 -21.93
N LEU A 283 -35.04 -38.05 -21.65
CA LEU A 283 -34.62 -39.36 -22.15
C LEU A 283 -35.42 -40.52 -21.53
N LEU A 284 -35.76 -40.41 -20.25
CA LEU A 284 -36.67 -41.33 -19.56
C LEU A 284 -38.05 -41.34 -20.23
N TRP A 285 -38.64 -40.16 -20.45
CA TRP A 285 -39.92 -40.02 -21.15
C TRP A 285 -39.89 -40.55 -22.59
N ALA A 286 -38.77 -40.40 -23.29
CA ALA A 286 -38.58 -40.86 -24.67
C ALA A 286 -38.22 -42.36 -24.80
N ASN A 287 -38.11 -43.10 -23.69
CA ASN A 287 -37.78 -44.52 -23.62
C ASN A 287 -36.50 -44.92 -24.41
N LYS A 288 -35.41 -44.17 -24.24
CA LYS A 288 -34.09 -44.43 -24.86
C LYS A 288 -33.05 -44.94 -23.85
N PRO A 289 -33.05 -46.23 -23.50
CA PRO A 289 -32.22 -46.78 -22.42
C PRO A 289 -30.72 -46.66 -22.68
N ASP A 290 -30.27 -46.78 -23.93
CA ASP A 290 -28.84 -46.75 -24.29
C ASP A 290 -28.16 -45.41 -23.97
N LYS A 291 -28.92 -44.30 -24.05
CA LYS A 291 -28.42 -42.94 -23.73
C LYS A 291 -28.67 -42.54 -22.28
N LEU A 292 -29.51 -43.28 -21.56
CA LEU A 292 -29.87 -42.99 -20.18
C LEU A 292 -28.72 -43.26 -19.23
N GLN A 293 -27.96 -44.34 -19.45
CA GLN A 293 -26.80 -44.67 -18.64
C GLN A 293 -25.73 -43.58 -18.70
N GLN A 294 -25.42 -43.08 -19.91
CA GLN A 294 -24.49 -41.97 -20.11
C GLN A 294 -24.97 -40.68 -19.41
N ALA A 295 -26.26 -40.36 -19.50
CA ALA A 295 -26.81 -39.17 -18.83
C ALA A 295 -26.68 -39.24 -17.31
N LYS A 296 -26.86 -40.44 -16.71
CA LYS A 296 -26.69 -40.66 -15.26
C LYS A 296 -25.24 -40.53 -14.82
N GLU A 297 -24.30 -41.02 -15.62
CA GLU A 297 -22.87 -40.87 -15.36
C GLU A 297 -22.45 -39.39 -15.41
N GLU A 298 -22.91 -38.64 -16.41
CA GLU A 298 -22.67 -37.18 -16.49
C GLU A 298 -23.28 -36.43 -15.30
N ILE A 299 -24.49 -36.81 -14.85
CA ILE A 299 -25.12 -36.20 -13.67
C ILE A 299 -24.27 -36.45 -12.42
N THR A 300 -23.80 -37.68 -12.22
CA THR A 300 -22.94 -38.04 -11.07
C THR A 300 -21.64 -37.23 -11.07
N GLU A 301 -21.03 -37.03 -12.24
CA GLU A 301 -19.83 -36.19 -12.39
C GLU A 301 -20.12 -34.72 -12.03
N TRP A 302 -21.23 -34.17 -12.52
CA TRP A 302 -21.61 -32.78 -12.24
C TRP A 302 -22.06 -32.56 -10.79
N GLU A 303 -22.69 -33.55 -10.15
CA GLU A 303 -22.96 -33.53 -8.71
C GLU A 303 -21.66 -33.42 -7.91
N GLY A 304 -20.63 -34.20 -8.27
CA GLY A 304 -19.30 -34.09 -7.67
C GLY A 304 -18.69 -32.69 -7.83
N LYS A 305 -18.78 -32.10 -9.04
CA LYS A 305 -18.28 -30.74 -9.30
C LYS A 305 -19.02 -29.67 -8.51
N VAL A 306 -20.34 -29.76 -8.42
CA VAL A 306 -21.16 -28.85 -7.61
C VAL A 306 -20.74 -28.90 -6.14
N THR A 307 -20.65 -30.11 -5.57
CA THR A 307 -20.23 -30.29 -4.18
C THR A 307 -18.81 -29.77 -3.94
N GLN A 308 -17.90 -29.94 -4.91
CA GLN A 308 -16.55 -29.37 -4.82
C GLN A 308 -16.58 -27.84 -4.81
N TYR A 309 -17.29 -27.20 -5.74
CA TYR A 309 -17.34 -25.74 -5.84
C TYR A 309 -18.07 -25.09 -4.67
N GLU A 310 -19.09 -25.74 -4.12
CA GLU A 310 -19.76 -25.34 -2.88
C GLU A 310 -18.75 -25.30 -1.71
N ARG A 311 -17.98 -26.38 -1.52
CA ARG A 311 -16.94 -26.44 -0.48
C ARG A 311 -15.84 -25.39 -0.68
N ASP A 312 -15.43 -25.15 -1.91
CA ASP A 312 -14.43 -24.12 -2.23
C ASP A 312 -14.97 -22.73 -1.92
N PHE A 313 -16.23 -22.45 -2.25
CA PHE A 313 -16.91 -21.19 -1.92
C PHE A 313 -17.03 -20.98 -0.41
N ASP A 314 -17.45 -21.99 0.34
CA ASP A 314 -17.54 -21.93 1.80
C ASP A 314 -16.18 -21.66 2.44
N ARG A 315 -15.15 -22.38 2.00
CA ARG A 315 -13.77 -22.20 2.49
C ARG A 315 -13.28 -20.77 2.23
N ILE A 316 -13.44 -20.27 1.01
CA ILE A 316 -13.01 -18.90 0.66
C ILE A 316 -13.82 -17.88 1.44
N SER A 317 -15.13 -18.06 1.61
CA SER A 317 -15.97 -17.17 2.40
C SER A 317 -15.50 -17.04 3.85
N VAL A 318 -15.18 -18.17 4.50
CA VAL A 318 -14.62 -18.17 5.85
C VAL A 318 -13.27 -17.46 5.90
N THR A 319 -12.39 -17.70 4.93
CA THR A 319 -11.08 -17.04 4.86
C THR A 319 -11.23 -15.53 4.67
N VAL A 320 -12.00 -15.07 3.69
CA VAL A 320 -12.20 -13.63 3.41
C VAL A 320 -12.77 -12.91 4.63
N ARG A 321 -13.74 -13.51 5.32
CA ARG A 321 -14.29 -12.92 6.57
C ARG A 321 -13.21 -12.81 7.65
N LYS A 322 -12.40 -13.85 7.87
CA LYS A 322 -11.31 -13.85 8.84
C LYS A 322 -10.24 -12.79 8.50
N GLU A 323 -9.87 -12.72 7.23
CA GLU A 323 -8.89 -11.77 6.71
C GLU A 323 -9.37 -10.32 6.85
N PHE A 324 -10.63 -10.04 6.51
CA PHE A 324 -11.24 -8.73 6.69
C PHE A 324 -11.24 -8.28 8.16
N LEU A 325 -11.63 -9.17 9.08
CA LEU A 325 -11.62 -8.86 10.52
C LEU A 325 -10.20 -8.60 11.05
N ARG A 326 -9.19 -9.31 10.55
CA ARG A 326 -7.78 -9.00 10.88
C ARG A 326 -7.39 -7.63 10.34
N PHE A 327 -7.67 -7.36 9.06
CA PHE A 327 -7.37 -6.10 8.40
C PHE A 327 -7.97 -4.91 9.17
N GLU A 328 -9.24 -4.97 9.56
CA GLU A 328 -9.92 -3.93 10.34
C GLU A 328 -9.22 -3.64 11.68
N LYS A 329 -8.79 -4.70 12.38
CA LYS A 329 -8.08 -4.59 13.65
C LYS A 329 -6.71 -3.94 13.46
N GLU A 330 -5.97 -4.35 12.44
CA GLU A 330 -4.66 -3.79 12.09
C GLU A 330 -4.79 -2.33 11.66
N LYS A 331 -5.74 -2.01 10.78
CA LYS A 331 -6.10 -0.65 10.38
C LYS A 331 -6.34 0.26 11.57
N SER A 332 -7.23 -0.14 12.47
CA SER A 332 -7.56 0.66 13.66
C SER A 332 -6.33 0.92 14.53
N LYS A 333 -5.48 -0.09 14.73
CA LYS A 333 -4.26 0.02 15.53
C LYS A 333 -3.25 0.97 14.89
N ASP A 334 -3.03 0.82 13.58
CA ASP A 334 -2.00 1.56 12.86
C ASP A 334 -2.39 3.01 12.68
N PHE A 335 -3.63 3.30 12.29
CA PHE A 335 -4.14 4.67 12.22
C PHE A 335 -4.02 5.37 13.57
N LYS A 336 -4.42 4.72 14.67
CA LYS A 336 -4.28 5.29 16.01
C LYS A 336 -2.81 5.61 16.32
N SER A 337 -1.91 4.66 16.11
CA SER A 337 -0.48 4.83 16.40
C SER A 337 0.15 5.94 15.57
N GLN A 338 -0.13 5.97 14.26
CA GLN A 338 0.48 6.94 13.34
C GLN A 338 -0.11 8.34 13.49
N ILE A 339 -1.42 8.47 13.74
CA ILE A 339 -2.04 9.78 14.02
C ILE A 339 -1.47 10.38 15.31
N VAL A 340 -1.29 9.58 16.37
CA VAL A 340 -0.67 10.07 17.62
C VAL A 340 0.74 10.59 17.34
N LYS A 341 1.58 9.80 16.66
CA LYS A 341 2.93 10.23 16.27
C LYS A 341 2.94 11.51 15.43
N TYR A 342 2.00 11.62 14.50
CA TYR A 342 1.86 12.81 13.66
C TYR A 342 1.51 14.05 14.49
N LEU A 343 0.53 13.95 15.38
CA LEU A 343 0.13 15.04 16.27
C LEU A 343 1.25 15.44 17.24
N GLU A 344 2.01 14.48 17.75
CA GLU A 344 3.19 14.74 18.60
C GLU A 344 4.28 15.50 17.82
N SER A 345 4.55 15.11 16.56
CA SER A 345 5.48 15.84 15.68
C SER A 345 5.02 17.28 15.43
N LEU A 346 3.72 17.50 15.18
CA LEU A 346 3.16 18.84 15.03
C LEU A 346 3.32 19.67 16.32
N LEU A 347 3.02 19.09 17.48
CA LEU A 347 3.16 19.76 18.77
C LEU A 347 4.62 20.17 19.05
N GLN A 348 5.56 19.24 18.86
CA GLN A 348 6.99 19.50 19.04
C GLN A 348 7.47 20.61 18.10
N SER A 349 6.98 20.61 16.85
CA SER A 349 7.31 21.65 15.88
C SER A 349 6.82 23.02 16.35
N GLN A 350 5.57 23.11 16.80
CA GLN A 350 5.02 24.37 17.31
C GLN A 350 5.77 24.87 18.56
N GLN A 351 6.16 23.97 19.46
CA GLN A 351 6.96 24.35 20.64
C GLN A 351 8.34 24.90 20.25
N ARG A 352 8.99 24.35 19.21
CA ARG A 352 10.26 24.90 18.70
C ARG A 352 10.07 26.26 18.04
N LEU A 353 9.01 26.43 17.25
CA LEU A 353 8.68 27.71 16.61
C LEU A 353 8.51 28.83 17.64
N VAL A 354 7.76 28.58 18.72
CA VAL A 354 7.58 29.55 19.82
C VAL A 354 8.93 29.94 20.42
N LYS A 355 9.79 28.96 20.73
CA LYS A 355 11.13 29.22 21.30
C LYS A 355 12.00 30.08 20.38
N PHE A 356 11.94 29.87 19.06
CA PHE A 356 12.70 30.67 18.10
C PHE A 356 12.26 32.14 18.12
N TRP A 357 10.95 32.40 18.12
CA TRP A 357 10.42 33.76 18.21
C TRP A 357 10.67 34.43 19.57
N GLU A 358 10.52 33.69 20.67
CA GLU A 358 10.81 34.19 22.02
C GLU A 358 12.29 34.59 22.18
N ALA A 359 13.21 33.83 21.58
CA ALA A 359 14.63 34.14 21.57
C ALA A 359 14.95 35.40 20.75
N PHE A 360 14.20 35.66 19.68
CA PHE A 360 14.37 36.84 18.83
C PHE A 360 13.79 38.12 19.44
N LEU A 361 12.72 38.01 20.24
CA LEU A 361 11.95 39.14 20.75
C LEU A 361 12.79 40.26 21.43
N PRO A 362 13.84 39.97 22.23
CA PRO A 362 14.68 41.00 22.83
C PRO A 362 15.45 41.83 21.80
N GLU A 363 15.99 41.20 20.75
CA GLU A 363 16.74 41.87 19.70
C GLU A 363 15.80 42.77 18.87
N ALA A 364 14.56 42.32 18.61
CA ALA A 364 13.55 43.15 17.96
C ALA A 364 13.17 44.39 18.79
N LYS A 365 13.08 44.26 20.12
CA LYS A 365 12.79 45.37 21.03
C LYS A 365 13.95 46.36 21.16
N ALA A 366 15.18 45.95 20.89
CA ALA A 366 16.35 46.81 20.99
C ALA A 366 16.45 47.84 19.85
N ILE A 367 15.65 47.70 18.79
CA ILE A 367 15.57 48.62 17.64
C ILE A 367 14.56 49.75 17.89
N ALA A 368 13.54 49.50 18.72
CA ALA A 368 12.47 50.45 19.06
C ALA A 368 12.93 51.45 20.12
#